data_AF-A0A5R9E9S8-F1
#
_entry.id   AF-A0A5R9E9S8-F1
#
_cell.length_a   1.000
_cell.length_b   1.000
_cell.length_c   1.000
_cell.angle_alpha   90.00
_cell.angle_beta   90.00
_cell.angle_gamma   90.00
#
_symmetry.space_group_name_H-M   'P 1'
#
loop_
_entity.id
_entity.type
_entity.pdbx_description
1 polymer ?
#
loop_
_entity_poly.entity_id
_entity_poly.type
_entity_poly.pdbx_seq_one_letter_code
_entity_poly.pdbx_strand_id
1 'polypeptide(L)'
;MTHPVPLYRLVSADLLRTLMRRTGTGASVSVRELAALAGIPHGTIGNLLTGEQEAVLASSAHSIAAAIGVDVLVLWIPEGRSAEHISGRAPAVAL
;
A
#
# COMPACT_ATOMS: atom_id res chain seq x y z
N MET A 1 11.08 22.89 -6.30
CA MET A 1 11.30 22.18 -5.03
C MET A 1 10.56 20.86 -5.13
N THR A 2 11.26 19.73 -5.18
CA THR A 2 10.62 18.41 -5.25
C THR A 2 10.20 18.01 -3.84
N HIS A 3 8.89 17.97 -3.57
CA HIS A 3 8.40 17.51 -2.29
C HIS A 3 8.52 15.98 -2.22
N PRO A 4 9.03 15.40 -1.11
CA PRO A 4 9.08 13.96 -0.98
C PRO A 4 7.67 13.37 -1.08
N VAL A 5 7.52 12.31 -1.88
CA VAL A 5 6.24 11.60 -1.99
C VAL A 5 5.94 10.99 -0.62
N PRO A 6 4.78 11.29 0.00
CA PRO A 6 4.49 10.82 1.35
C PRO A 6 4.27 9.30 1.36
N LEU A 7 4.68 8.67 2.46
CA LEU A 7 4.39 7.28 2.76
C LEU A 7 3.15 7.18 3.65
N TYR A 8 2.49 6.05 3.55
CA TYR A 8 1.34 5.68 4.34
C TYR A 8 1.59 4.29 4.92
N ARG A 9 1.61 4.19 6.24
CA ARG A 9 1.75 2.93 6.96
C ARG A 9 0.39 2.28 7.17
N LEU A 10 0.31 0.98 6.99
CA LEU A 10 -0.90 0.21 7.22
C LEU A 10 -1.24 0.21 8.72
N VAL A 11 -2.49 0.53 9.06
CA VAL A 11 -2.96 0.51 10.46
C VAL A 11 -2.89 -0.91 11.03
N SER A 12 -3.40 -1.88 10.27
CA SER A 12 -3.47 -3.29 10.69
C SER A 12 -3.71 -4.21 9.50
N ALA A 13 -2.94 -5.29 9.41
CA ALA A 13 -3.17 -6.36 8.45
C ALA A 13 -4.54 -7.04 8.66
N ASP A 14 -5.01 -7.16 9.90
CA ASP A 14 -6.31 -7.77 10.20
C ASP A 14 -7.48 -6.87 9.82
N LEU A 15 -7.31 -5.55 9.92
CA LEU A 15 -8.28 -4.60 9.39
C LEU A 15 -8.35 -4.72 7.86
N LEU A 16 -7.21 -4.78 7.17
CA LEU A 16 -7.16 -5.03 5.73
C LEU A 16 -7.88 -6.33 5.36
N ARG A 17 -7.59 -7.45 6.04
CA ARG A 17 -8.31 -8.72 5.83
C ARG A 17 -9.81 -8.57 6.04
N THR A 18 -10.21 -7.81 7.05
CA THR A 18 -11.63 -7.61 7.39
C THR A 18 -12.36 -6.84 6.31
N LEU A 19 -11.77 -5.75 5.82
CA LEU A 19 -12.34 -4.96 4.73
C LEU A 19 -12.33 -5.71 3.39
N MET A 20 -11.33 -6.58 3.16
CA MET A 20 -11.31 -7.46 1.98
C MET A 20 -12.45 -8.48 1.98
N ARG A 21 -12.93 -8.94 3.15
CA ARG A 21 -14.07 -9.87 3.22
C ARG A 21 -15.40 -9.21 2.86
N ARG A 22 -15.51 -7.89 3.02
CA ARG A 22 -16.72 -7.13 2.72
C ARG A 22 -16.36 -5.69 2.38
N THR A 23 -16.17 -5.42 1.10
CA THR A 23 -15.84 -4.09 0.57
C THR A 23 -17.06 -3.15 0.63
N GLY A 24 -16.90 -1.90 0.18
CA GLY A 24 -17.99 -0.93 0.07
C GLY A 24 -19.16 -1.39 -0.82
N THR A 25 -18.94 -2.35 -1.72
CA THR A 25 -20.02 -2.98 -2.51
C THR A 25 -20.70 -4.15 -1.80
N GLY A 26 -20.18 -4.57 -0.65
CA GLY A 26 -20.61 -5.76 0.08
C GLY A 26 -19.98 -7.06 -0.40
N ALA A 27 -19.27 -7.07 -1.53
CA ALA A 27 -18.59 -8.26 -2.06
C ALA A 27 -17.20 -8.44 -1.42
N SER A 28 -16.73 -9.69 -1.36
CA SER A 28 -15.35 -10.00 -1.00
C SER A 28 -14.40 -9.77 -2.17
N VAL A 29 -13.14 -9.47 -1.88
CA VAL A 29 -12.07 -9.35 -2.88
C VAL A 29 -10.84 -10.16 -2.45
N SER A 30 -10.25 -10.90 -3.38
CA SER A 30 -8.98 -11.62 -3.16
C SER A 30 -7.78 -10.67 -3.22
N VAL A 31 -6.62 -11.14 -2.76
CA VAL A 31 -5.33 -10.42 -2.86
C VAL A 31 -5.05 -9.98 -4.31
N ARG A 32 -5.22 -10.91 -5.26
CA ARG A 32 -4.95 -10.67 -6.68
C ARG A 32 -5.92 -9.65 -7.28
N GLU A 33 -7.20 -9.78 -6.97
CA GLU A 33 -8.23 -8.86 -7.45
C GLU A 33 -8.02 -7.46 -6.86
N LEU A 34 -7.69 -7.35 -5.58
CA LEU A 34 -7.43 -6.06 -4.96
C LEU A 34 -6.20 -5.38 -5.58
N ALA A 35 -5.13 -6.14 -5.82
CA ALA A 35 -3.94 -5.60 -6.49
C ALA A 35 -4.27 -5.11 -7.91
N ALA A 36 -5.08 -5.86 -8.66
CA ALA A 36 -5.52 -5.49 -9.99
C ALA A 36 -6.41 -4.23 -9.97
N LEU A 37 -7.41 -4.16 -9.08
CA LEU A 37 -8.30 -3.02 -8.92
C LEU A 37 -7.56 -1.75 -8.50
N ALA A 38 -6.55 -1.89 -7.63
CA ALA A 38 -5.71 -0.77 -7.18
C ALA A 38 -4.60 -0.39 -8.19
N GLY A 39 -4.37 -1.20 -9.23
CA GLY A 39 -3.32 -0.96 -10.23
C GLY A 39 -1.90 -1.07 -9.67
N ILE A 40 -1.66 -2.00 -8.73
CA ILE A 40 -0.36 -2.16 -8.05
C ILE A 40 0.25 -3.56 -8.27
N PRO A 41 1.57 -3.73 -8.04
CA PRO A 41 2.21 -5.04 -8.11
C PRO A 41 1.52 -6.06 -7.20
N HIS A 42 1.37 -7.29 -7.69
CA HIS A 42 0.61 -8.34 -7.00
C HIS A 42 1.18 -8.68 -5.62
N GLY A 43 2.50 -8.57 -5.45
CA GLY A 43 3.18 -8.81 -4.18
C GLY A 43 2.83 -7.81 -3.08
N THR A 44 2.43 -6.58 -3.42
CA THR A 44 2.23 -5.51 -2.43
C THR A 44 1.15 -5.86 -1.40
N ILE A 45 -0.02 -6.34 -1.84
CA ILE A 45 -1.10 -6.72 -0.90
C ILE A 45 -0.69 -7.92 -0.04
N GLY A 46 0.01 -8.91 -0.63
CA GLY A 46 0.53 -10.06 0.10
C GLY A 46 1.50 -9.64 1.20
N ASN A 47 2.48 -8.80 0.86
CA ASN A 47 3.50 -8.31 1.77
C ASN A 47 2.90 -7.45 2.90
N LEU A 48 1.85 -6.67 2.61
CA LEU A 48 1.09 -5.91 3.60
C LEU A 48 0.36 -6.83 4.59
N LEU A 49 -0.20 -7.95 4.10
CA LEU A 49 -0.91 -8.91 4.94
C LEU A 49 0.05 -9.73 5.82
N THR A 50 1.25 -10.03 5.34
CA THR A 50 2.28 -10.77 6.09
C THR A 50 3.11 -9.87 7.01
N GLY A 51 3.10 -8.56 6.78
CA GLY A 51 3.95 -7.60 7.51
C GLY A 51 5.35 -7.47 6.93
N GLU A 52 5.69 -8.15 5.83
CA GLU A 52 6.95 -7.95 5.10
C GLU A 52 7.08 -6.53 4.54
N GLN A 53 5.94 -5.88 4.29
CA GLN A 53 5.85 -4.47 3.91
C GLN A 53 4.85 -3.77 4.82
N GLU A 54 5.27 -2.72 5.52
CA GLU A 54 4.39 -1.99 6.45
C GLU A 54 3.82 -0.70 5.84
N ALA A 55 4.50 -0.13 4.84
CA ALA A 55 4.14 1.15 4.24
C ALA A 55 4.16 1.11 2.71
N VAL A 56 3.37 2.00 2.11
CA VAL A 56 3.29 2.22 0.66
C VAL A 56 3.34 3.70 0.32
N LEU A 57 3.64 4.03 -0.93
CA LEU A 57 3.49 5.39 -1.45
C LEU A 57 2.04 5.86 -1.35
N ALA A 58 1.85 7.17 -1.22
CA ALA A 58 0.53 7.78 -1.16
C ALA A 58 -0.39 7.35 -2.31
N SER A 59 0.10 7.28 -3.55
CA SER A 59 -0.70 6.82 -4.69
C SER A 59 -1.26 5.41 -4.46
N SER A 60 -0.42 4.47 -4.03
CA SER A 60 -0.85 3.11 -3.72
C SER A 60 -1.84 3.04 -2.56
N ALA A 61 -1.61 3.80 -1.48
CA ALA A 61 -2.53 3.83 -0.33
C ALA A 61 -3.93 4.30 -0.73
N HIS A 62 -4.01 5.39 -1.51
CA HIS A 62 -5.28 5.93 -2.01
C HIS A 62 -5.95 4.95 -2.97
N SER A 63 -5.21 4.34 -3.90
CA SER A 63 -5.76 3.34 -4.82
C SER A 63 -6.31 2.10 -4.09
N ILE A 64 -5.61 1.60 -3.07
CA ILE A 64 -6.06 0.46 -2.26
C ILE A 64 -7.34 0.84 -1.49
N ALA A 65 -7.37 2.01 -0.86
CA ALA A 65 -8.53 2.47 -0.11
C ALA A 65 -9.76 2.65 -1.01
N ALA A 66 -9.58 3.26 -2.20
CA ALA A 66 -10.63 3.42 -3.20
C ALA A 66 -11.15 2.07 -3.72
N ALA A 67 -10.27 1.10 -3.99
CA ALA A 67 -10.67 -0.23 -4.44
C ALA A 67 -11.46 -1.02 -3.39
N ILE A 68 -11.18 -0.79 -2.10
CA ILE A 68 -11.95 -1.34 -0.98
C ILE A 68 -13.26 -0.57 -0.77
N GLY A 69 -13.31 0.72 -1.13
CA GLY A 69 -14.46 1.59 -0.90
C GLY A 69 -14.48 2.21 0.50
N VAL A 70 -13.32 2.58 1.04
CA VAL A 70 -13.17 3.30 2.32
C VAL A 70 -12.30 4.55 2.15
N ASP A 71 -12.45 5.50 3.06
CA ASP A 71 -11.53 6.64 3.14
C ASP A 71 -10.12 6.19 3.54
N VAL A 72 -9.10 6.86 2.99
CA VAL A 72 -7.68 6.46 3.17
C VAL A 72 -7.27 6.34 4.65
N LEU A 73 -7.77 7.22 5.52
CA LEU A 73 -7.43 7.24 6.94
C LEU A 73 -8.09 6.13 7.76
N VAL A 74 -9.03 5.37 7.18
CA VAL A 74 -9.57 4.15 7.80
C VAL A 74 -8.50 3.07 7.85
N LEU A 75 -7.70 2.95 6.78
CA LEU A 75 -6.75 1.86 6.60
C LEU A 75 -5.29 2.28 6.82
N TRP A 76 -4.99 3.57 6.71
CA TRP A 76 -3.63 4.07 6.63
C TRP A 76 -3.34 5.23 7.58
N ILE A 77 -2.12 5.27 8.08
CA ILE A 77 -1.55 6.36 8.86
C ILE A 77 -0.54 7.09 7.97
N PRO A 78 -0.68 8.41 7.72
CA PRO A 78 0.36 9.16 7.05
C PRO A 78 1.66 9.10 7.86
N GLU A 79 2.73 8.59 7.25
CA GLU A 79 4.07 8.67 7.82
C GLU A 79 4.85 9.80 7.13
N GLY A 80 5.66 10.52 7.92
CA GLY A 80 6.39 11.70 7.48
C GLY A 80 7.31 11.44 6.27
N ARG A 81 7.81 12.55 5.70
CA ARG A 81 8.62 12.61 4.47
C ARG A 81 9.58 11.42 4.33
N SER A 82 9.31 10.58 3.33
CA SER A 82 10.27 9.63 2.78
C SER A 82 11.59 10.36 2.52
N ALA A 83 12.69 9.93 3.14
CA ALA A 83 13.97 10.14 2.47
C ALA A 83 13.85 9.47 1.10
N GLU A 84 14.32 10.13 0.03
CA GLU A 84 14.15 9.68 -1.35
C GLU A 84 14.26 8.16 -1.45
N HIS A 85 13.15 7.48 -1.80
CA HIS A 85 13.21 6.07 -2.18
C HIS A 85 13.85 6.05 -3.56
N ILE A 86 15.18 6.20 -3.59
CA ILE A 86 15.97 6.08 -4.80
C ILE A 86 15.77 4.63 -5.26
N SER A 87 14.88 4.44 -6.24
CA SER A 87 14.83 3.22 -7.03
C SER A 87 16.10 3.16 -7.88
N GLY A 88 17.23 2.86 -7.24
CA GLY A 88 18.54 2.80 -7.86
C GLY A 88 19.22 1.52 -7.47
N ARG A 89 19.42 0.63 -8.45
CA ARG A 89 20.46 -0.41 -8.43
C ARG A 89 21.71 0.19 -7.76
N ALA A 90 22.16 -0.40 -6.65
CA ALA A 90 23.39 0.01 -5.99
C ALA A 90 24.54 0.03 -7.03
N PRO A 91 25.38 1.07 -7.10
CA PRO A 91 26.57 1.01 -7.92
C PRO A 91 27.45 -0.13 -7.40
N ALA A 92 27.84 -1.03 -8.30
CA ALA A 92 28.88 -2.00 -8.00
C ALA A 92 30.14 -1.21 -7.63
N VAL A 93 30.54 -1.28 -6.35
CA VAL A 93 31.86 -0.81 -5.96
C VAL A 93 32.85 -1.79 -6.60
N ALA A 94 33.56 -1.32 -7.61
CA ALA A 94 34.75 -1.99 -8.11
C ALA A 94 35.89 -1.59 -7.17
N LEU A 95 36.52 -2.60 -6.55
CA LEU A 95 37.79 -2.48 -5.83
C LEU A 95 38.94 -2.26 -6.82
#